data_AF-A0A328BNP1-F1
#
_entry.id   AF-A0A328BNP1-F1
#
_cell.length_a   1.000
_cell.length_b   1.000
_cell.length_c   1.000
_cell.angle_alpha   90.00
_cell.angle_beta   90.00
_cell.angle_gamma   90.00
#
_symmetry.space_group_name_H-M   'P 1'
#
loop_
_entity.id
_entity.type
_entity.pdbx_description
1 polymer ?
#
loop_
_entity_poly.entity_id
_entity_poly.type
_entity_poly.pdbx_seq_one_letter_code
_entity_poly.pdbx_strand_id
1 'polypeptide(L)'
;MPEIRARLHELALEHGIQELSSLAEETKRQYHGRRASVRSRAVDIELAARVHEFAREHPDLPQRDIGRRFQIDGGRVSEILFGRRGQS
;
A
#
# COMPACT_ATOMS: atom_id res chain seq x y z
N MET A 1 -4.54 11.23 18.43
CA MET A 1 -3.58 12.11 19.13
C MET A 1 -2.54 11.22 19.80
N PRO A 2 -1.34 11.07 19.22
CA PRO A 2 -0.35 10.09 19.69
C PRO A 2 0.40 10.50 20.97
N GLU A 3 0.58 11.80 21.20
CA GLU A 3 1.39 12.34 22.31
C GLU A 3 0.72 12.17 23.68
N ILE A 4 -0.60 12.37 23.74
CA ILE A 4 -1.40 12.20 24.97
C ILE A 4 -1.34 10.74 25.46
N ARG A 5 -1.36 9.78 24.52
CA ARG A 5 -1.30 8.35 24.82
C ARG A 5 0.05 7.91 25.39
N ALA A 6 1.15 8.42 24.84
CA ALA A 6 2.48 8.13 25.36
C ALA A 6 2.60 8.58 26.82
N ARG A 7 2.13 9.80 27.11
CA ARG A 7 2.13 10.35 28.47
C ARG A 7 1.24 9.57 29.44
N LEU A 8 0.09 9.05 29.00
CA LEU A 8 -0.78 8.21 29.83
C LEU A 8 -0.15 6.84 30.15
N HIS A 9 0.57 6.22 29.21
CA HIS A 9 1.28 4.97 29.48
C HIS A 9 2.47 5.17 30.42
N GLU A 10 3.21 6.27 30.27
CA GLU A 10 4.31 6.62 31.19
C GLU A 10 3.78 6.80 32.62
N LEU A 11 2.70 7.55 32.80
CA LEU A 11 2.07 7.74 34.12
C LEU A 11 1.49 6.45 34.70
N ALA A 12 0.93 5.57 33.86
CA ALA A 12 0.42 4.26 34.29
C ALA A 12 1.55 3.36 34.83
N LEU A 13 2.72 3.36 34.18
CA LEU A 13 3.89 2.60 34.60
C LEU A 13 4.56 3.20 35.84
N GLU A 14 4.68 4.53 35.89
CA GLU A 14 5.32 5.25 36.99
C GLU A 14 4.53 5.11 38.30
N HIS A 15 3.20 5.15 38.24
CA HIS A 15 2.35 5.09 39.42
C HIS A 15 1.70 3.71 39.67
N GLY A 16 1.93 2.73 38.79
CA GLY A 16 1.33 1.40 38.87
C GLY A 16 -0.20 1.40 38.70
N ILE A 17 -0.76 2.44 38.08
CA ILE A 17 -2.21 2.63 37.94
C ILE A 17 -2.66 2.02 36.61
N GLN A 18 -3.11 0.76 36.67
CA GLN A 18 -3.56 -0.01 35.51
C GLN A 18 -4.73 0.66 34.76
N GLU A 19 -5.57 1.42 35.47
CA GLU A 19 -6.72 2.14 34.91
C GLU A 19 -6.31 3.20 33.86
N LEU A 20 -5.16 3.86 34.04
CA LEU A 20 -4.64 4.83 33.07
C LEU A 20 -4.24 4.17 31.75
N SER A 21 -3.75 2.93 31.81
CA SER A 21 -3.44 2.13 30.63
C SER A 21 -4.70 1.78 29.84
N SER A 22 -5.79 1.41 30.53
CA SER A 22 -7.09 1.13 29.90
C SER A 22 -7.69 2.38 29.24
N LEU A 23 -7.65 3.54 29.92
CA LEU A 23 -8.12 4.80 29.34
C LEU A 23 -7.30 5.24 28.13
N ALA A 24 -5.98 5.01 28.15
CA ALA A 24 -5.11 5.27 27.00
C ALA A 24 -5.51 4.43 25.77
N GLU A 25 -5.89 3.17 25.99
CA GLU A 25 -6.39 2.27 24.96
C GLU A 25 -7.75 2.71 24.40
N GLU A 26 -8.64 3.25 25.23
CA GLU A 26 -9.94 3.80 24.81
C GLU A 26 -9.81 5.06 23.94
N THR A 27 -8.72 5.81 24.07
CA THR A 27 -8.43 6.95 23.17
C THR A 27 -7.99 6.52 21.76
N LYS A 28 -7.83 5.21 21.51
CA LYS A 28 -7.58 4.70 20.15
C LYS A 28 -8.78 5.05 19.28
N ARG A 29 -8.53 5.87 18.25
CA ARG A 29 -9.46 6.03 17.14
C ARG A 29 -9.69 4.63 16.55
N GLN A 30 -10.88 4.08 16.75
CA GLN A 30 -11.33 2.87 16.08
C GLN A 30 -11.30 3.18 14.57
N TYR A 31 -10.27 2.72 13.88
CA TYR A 31 -10.24 2.77 12.43
C TYR A 31 -11.24 1.74 11.90
N HIS A 32 -12.49 2.17 11.71
CA HIS A 32 -13.54 1.37 11.05
C HIS A 32 -13.36 1.31 9.52
N GLY A 33 -12.14 1.51 9.01
CA GLY A 33 -11.85 1.29 7.61
C GLY A 33 -11.57 -0.19 7.38
N ARG A 34 -12.43 -0.86 6.61
CA ARG A 34 -12.09 -2.16 6.04
C ARG A 34 -10.87 -1.95 5.15
N ARG A 35 -9.68 -2.36 5.58
CA ARG A 35 -8.50 -2.36 4.71
C ARG A 35 -8.85 -3.32 3.57
N ALA A 36 -9.00 -2.79 2.35
CA ALA A 36 -9.32 -3.61 1.19
C ALA A 36 -8.28 -4.73 1.12
N SER A 37 -8.73 -5.98 0.96
CA SER A 37 -7.78 -7.07 0.78
C SER A 37 -6.96 -6.75 -0.47
N VAL A 38 -5.64 -6.78 -0.33
CA VAL A 38 -4.75 -6.75 -1.48
C VAL A 38 -4.99 -8.06 -2.22
N ARG A 39 -5.95 -8.06 -3.14
CA ARG A 39 -6.13 -9.15 -4.10
C ARG A 39 -4.97 -9.03 -5.09
N SER A 40 -3.77 -9.47 -4.69
CA SER A 40 -2.72 -9.79 -5.65
C SER A 40 -3.24 -10.95 -6.48
N ARG A 41 -3.86 -10.59 -7.59
CA ARG A 41 -4.52 -11.47 -8.54
C ARG A 41 -3.39 -12.28 -9.19
N ALA A 42 -3.44 -13.60 -9.16
CA ALA A 42 -2.60 -14.43 -10.03
C ALA A 42 -2.72 -14.01 -11.53
N VAL A 43 -3.77 -13.25 -11.87
CA VAL A 43 -4.01 -12.57 -13.16
C VAL A 43 -2.97 -11.49 -13.50
N ASP A 44 -2.20 -10.95 -12.54
CA ASP A 44 -1.18 -9.92 -12.82
C ASP A 44 0.02 -10.46 -13.61
N ILE A 45 0.36 -11.76 -13.52
CA ILE A 45 1.49 -12.35 -14.25
C ILE A 45 1.19 -12.45 -15.75
N GLU A 46 0.01 -12.95 -16.12
CA GLU A 46 -0.42 -13.02 -17.53
C GLU A 46 -0.60 -11.63 -18.15
N LEU A 47 -1.05 -10.66 -17.36
CA LEU A 47 -1.12 -9.27 -17.80
C LEU A 47 0.27 -8.69 -18.04
N ALA A 48 1.22 -8.93 -17.13
CA ALA A 48 2.60 -8.49 -17.27
C ALA A 48 3.26 -9.10 -18.52
N ALA A 49 3.07 -10.39 -18.77
CA ALA A 49 3.58 -11.07 -19.97
C ALA A 49 3.06 -10.42 -21.26
N ARG A 50 1.75 -10.16 -21.34
CA ARG A 50 1.14 -9.49 -22.51
C ARG A 50 1.60 -8.05 -22.69
N VAL A 51 1.79 -7.31 -21.60
CA VAL A 51 2.34 -5.94 -21.65
C VAL A 51 3.79 -5.95 -22.15
N HIS A 52 4.61 -6.92 -21.70
CA HIS A 52 5.97 -7.09 -22.19
C HIS A 52 6.02 -7.43 -23.68
N GLU A 53 5.20 -8.36 -24.14
CA GLU A 53 5.11 -8.74 -25.56
C GLU A 53 4.69 -7.54 -26.41
N PHE A 54 3.62 -6.85 -26.01
CA PHE A 54 3.11 -5.68 -26.72
C PHE A 54 4.09 -4.50 -26.75
N ALA A 55 4.82 -4.25 -25.66
CA ALA A 55 5.85 -3.22 -25.61
C ALA A 55 7.06 -3.56 -26.51
N ARG A 56 7.35 -4.86 -26.71
CA ARG A 56 8.41 -5.31 -27.63
C ARG A 56 8.00 -5.19 -29.09
N GLU A 57 6.73 -5.46 -29.42
CA GLU A 57 6.18 -5.28 -30.76
C GLU A 57 6.01 -3.80 -31.15
N HIS A 58 5.87 -2.92 -30.16
CA HIS A 58 5.67 -1.50 -30.34
C HIS A 58 6.64 -0.65 -29.48
N PRO A 59 7.95 -0.64 -29.79
CA PRO A 59 8.96 0.03 -28.96
C PRO A 59 8.78 1.55 -28.88
N ASP A 60 8.18 2.17 -29.89
CA ASP A 60 7.95 3.62 -29.95
C ASP A 60 6.63 4.05 -29.29
N LEU A 61 5.81 3.09 -28.81
CA LEU A 61 4.52 3.41 -28.23
C LEU A 61 4.71 4.01 -26.83
N PRO A 62 4.05 5.15 -26.52
CA PRO A 62 4.13 5.71 -25.19
C PRO A 62 3.47 4.77 -24.16
N GLN A 63 4.07 4.64 -22.97
CA GLN A 63 3.54 3.79 -21.89
C GLN A 63 2.10 4.14 -21.48
N ARG A 64 1.70 5.41 -21.62
CA ARG A 64 0.31 5.85 -21.38
C ARG A 64 -0.68 5.19 -22.33
N ASP A 65 -0.28 4.95 -23.58
CA ASP A 65 -1.12 4.41 -24.64
C ASP A 65 -1.14 2.88 -24.56
N ILE A 66 -0.03 2.25 -24.14
CA ILE A 66 -0.01 0.85 -23.69
C ILE A 66 -0.97 0.67 -22.51
N GLY A 67 -0.93 1.56 -21.51
CA GLY A 67 -1.83 1.52 -20.35
C GLY A 67 -3.30 1.60 -20.73
N ARG A 68 -3.67 2.49 -21.66
CA ARG A 68 -5.03 2.58 -22.22
C ARG A 68 -5.47 1.28 -22.88
N ARG A 69 -4.59 0.62 -23.65
CA ARG A 69 -4.88 -0.64 -24.35
C ARG A 69 -5.18 -1.80 -23.39
N PHE A 70 -4.49 -1.83 -22.26
CA PHE A 70 -4.63 -2.85 -21.22
C PHE A 70 -5.51 -2.42 -20.03
N GLN A 71 -6.12 -1.23 -20.09
CA GLN A 71 -6.93 -0.64 -19.03
C GLN A 71 -6.20 -0.56 -17.68
N ILE A 72 -4.92 -0.21 -17.72
CA ILE A 72 -4.05 -0.02 -16.55
C ILE A 72 -3.39 1.35 -16.58
N ASP A 73 -3.05 1.88 -15.41
CA ASP A 73 -2.33 3.15 -15.31
C ASP A 73 -0.94 3.08 -15.97
N GLY A 74 -0.49 4.17 -16.58
CA GLY A 74 0.86 4.24 -17.17
C GLY A 74 1.98 3.99 -16.16
N GLY A 75 1.76 4.38 -14.89
CA GLY A 75 2.68 4.02 -13.80
C GLY A 75 2.76 2.51 -13.57
N ARG A 76 1.63 1.79 -13.69
CA ARG A 76 1.55 0.33 -13.59
C ARG A 76 2.31 -0.34 -14.75
N VAL A 77 2.23 0.21 -15.96
CA VAL A 77 3.01 -0.24 -17.12
C VAL A 77 4.51 -0.07 -16.86
N SER A 78 4.93 1.08 -16.33
CA SER A 78 6.33 1.31 -15.97
C SER A 78 6.82 0.34 -14.90
N GLU A 79 5.99 0.03 -13.88
CA GLU A 79 6.32 -0.98 -12.87
C GLU A 79 6.47 -2.37 -13.47
N ILE A 80 5.64 -2.74 -14.44
CA ILE A 80 5.72 -4.02 -15.14
C ILE A 80 7.00 -4.10 -15.96
N LEU A 81 7.31 -3.07 -16.75
CA LEU A 81 8.43 -3.11 -17.71
C LEU A 81 9.80 -2.97 -17.05
N PHE A 82 9.92 -2.16 -16.00
CA PHE A 82 11.21 -1.79 -15.39
C PHE A 82 11.34 -2.21 -13.93
N GLY A 83 10.30 -2.80 -13.34
CA GLY A 83 10.24 -3.07 -11.91
C GLY A 83 10.03 -1.81 -11.07
N ARG A 84 9.86 -2.01 -9.76
CA ARG A 84 9.77 -0.90 -8.80
C ARG A 84 11.18 -0.38 -8.51
N ARG A 85 11.48 0.88 -8.83
CA ARG A 85 12.75 1.53 -8.41
C ARG A 85 12.82 1.52 -6.88
N GLY A 86 13.64 0.63 -6.31
CA GLY A 86 13.79 0.45 -4.85
C GLY A 86 13.96 -0.99 -4.35
N GLN A 87 14.01 -2.00 -5.24
CA GLN A 87 14.44 -3.36 -4.89
C GLN A 87 15.63 -3.71 -5.78
N SER A 88 16.83 -3.65 -5.20
CA SER A 88 18.10 -4.12 -5.76
C SER A 88 18.67 -5.15 -4.81
#